data_AF-A0A8C7EYL3-F1
#
_entry.id   AF-A0A8C7EYL3-F1
#
_cell.length_a   1.000
_cell.length_b   1.000
_cell.length_c   1.000
_cell.angle_alpha   90.00
_cell.angle_beta   90.00
_cell.angle_gamma   90.00
#
_symmetry.space_group_name_H-M   'P 1'
#
loop_
_entity.id
_entity.type
_entity.pdbx_description
1 polymer ?
#
loop_
_entity_poly.entity_id
_entity_poly.type
_entity_poly.pdbx_seq_one_letter_code
_entity_poly.pdbx_strand_id
1 'polypeptide(L)'
;MRLAGTLTVKGTFTVKGTFTVLGTFTVKGTFAVYGTFTVKGTLTVKGTFIVKGTFTVKGTFTVLGTFTVKGTFTVLGTFTVKGTFTVLGTFTVKGTLTCVTRCLDTLMTDQSTH
;
A
#
# COMPACT_ATOMS: atom_id res chain seq x y z
N MET A 1 17.40 0.73 4.13
CA MET A 1 17.10 0.66 5.58
C MET A 1 16.14 -0.49 5.84
N ARG A 2 16.28 -1.17 6.99
CA ARG A 2 15.43 -2.30 7.36
C ARG A 2 14.91 -2.13 8.78
N LEU A 3 13.61 -2.35 8.96
CA LEU A 3 12.95 -2.43 10.25
C LEU A 3 12.47 -3.87 10.49
N ALA A 4 12.65 -4.38 11.70
CA ALA A 4 12.03 -5.61 12.16
C ALA A 4 11.18 -5.33 13.42
N GLY A 5 9.97 -5.87 13.48
CA GLY A 5 9.03 -5.67 14.58
C GLY A 5 7.89 -4.72 14.22
N THR A 6 7.43 -3.95 15.21
CA THR A 6 6.28 -3.04 15.06
C THR A 6 6.73 -1.59 15.09
N LEU A 7 6.31 -0.80 14.09
CA LEU A 7 6.49 0.65 14.09
C LEU A 7 5.16 1.35 13.82
N THR A 8 4.88 2.37 14.63
CA THR A 8 3.76 3.29 14.42
C THR A 8 4.29 4.69 14.21
N VAL A 9 3.92 5.31 13.09
CA VAL A 9 4.22 6.72 12.79
C VAL A 9 2.94 7.54 12.86
N LYS A 10 3.00 8.69 13.53
CA LYS A 10 1.98 9.73 13.49
C LYS A 10 2.51 10.89 12.66
N GLY A 11 1.70 11.46 11.76
CA GLY A 11 2.11 12.51 10.85
C GLY A 11 2.61 11.96 9.51
N THR A 12 3.71 12.51 8.99
CA THR A 12 4.22 12.20 7.65
C THR A 12 5.40 11.25 7.69
N PHE A 13 5.32 10.15 6.94
CA PHE A 13 6.43 9.26 6.67
C PHE A 13 6.74 9.29 5.17
N THR A 14 7.99 9.59 4.79
CA THR A 14 8.40 9.68 3.40
C THR A 14 9.60 8.79 3.13
N VAL A 15 9.54 8.00 2.06
CA VAL A 15 10.61 7.09 1.64
C VAL A 15 11.12 7.52 0.27
N LYS A 16 12.39 7.94 0.20
CA LYS A 16 13.05 8.35 -1.05
C LYS A 16 14.00 7.29 -1.63
N GLY A 17 14.40 6.29 -0.85
CA GLY A 17 15.29 5.19 -1.27
C GLY A 17 14.66 3.82 -0.99
N THR A 18 15.48 2.81 -0.72
CA THR A 18 14.99 1.45 -0.42
C THR A 18 14.74 1.25 1.08
N PHE A 19 13.52 0.88 1.43
CA PHE A 19 13.13 0.57 2.80
C PHE A 19 12.36 -0.76 2.87
N THR A 20 12.69 -1.58 3.87
CA THR A 20 12.03 -2.86 4.09
C THR A 20 11.52 -2.99 5.53
N VAL A 21 10.27 -3.41 5.70
CA VAL A 21 9.68 -3.78 6.98
C VAL A 21 9.48 -5.29 7.04
N LEU A 22 9.93 -5.91 8.14
CA LEU A 22 9.47 -7.22 8.57
C LEU A 22 8.59 -7.06 9.82
N GLY A 23 7.31 -7.39 9.73
CA GLY A 23 6.36 -7.25 10.84
C GLY A 23 5.26 -6.22 10.54
N THR A 24 4.91 -5.42 11.53
CA THR A 24 3.74 -4.52 11.47
C THR A 24 4.17 -3.08 11.31
N PHE A 25 3.69 -2.41 10.27
CA PHE A 25 3.88 -0.97 10.09
C PHE A 25 2.55 -0.25 10.04
N THR A 26 2.39 0.75 10.89
CA THR A 26 1.17 1.58 10.94
C THR A 26 1.53 3.04 10.74
N VAL A 27 0.87 3.70 9.79
CA VAL A 27 0.99 5.15 9.61
C VAL A 27 -0.37 5.80 9.86
N LYS A 28 -0.40 6.79 10.75
CA LYS A 28 -1.56 7.66 11.00
C LYS A 28 -1.23 9.06 10.48
N GLY A 29 -1.66 9.38 9.26
CA GLY A 29 -1.31 10.59 8.54
C GLY A 29 -0.95 10.30 7.09
N THR A 30 0.16 10.86 6.62
CA THR A 30 0.60 10.72 5.22
C THR A 30 1.74 9.74 5.09
N PHE A 31 1.61 8.75 4.21
CA PHE A 31 2.70 7.89 3.80
C PHE A 31 2.98 8.07 2.31
N ALA A 32 4.17 8.58 1.97
CA ALA A 32 4.60 8.81 0.60
C ALA A 32 5.84 7.97 0.25
N VAL A 33 5.77 7.25 -0.87
CA VAL A 33 6.87 6.41 -1.37
C VAL A 33 7.32 6.91 -2.74
N TYR A 34 8.53 7.45 -2.78
CA TYR A 34 9.22 7.90 -4.00
C TYR A 34 10.32 6.93 -4.45
N GLY A 35 10.78 6.02 -3.57
CA GLY A 35 11.74 4.96 -3.88
C GLY A 35 11.10 3.57 -3.88
N THR A 36 11.79 2.57 -3.32
CA THR A 36 11.28 1.20 -3.18
C THR A 36 10.89 0.92 -1.73
N PHE A 37 9.66 0.50 -1.50
CA PHE A 37 9.19 0.08 -0.18
C PHE A 37 8.66 -1.34 -0.22
N THR A 38 9.16 -2.19 0.68
CA THR A 38 8.71 -3.58 0.81
C THR A 38 8.26 -3.87 2.23
N VAL A 39 7.08 -4.46 2.38
CA VAL A 39 6.58 -4.99 3.65
C VAL A 39 6.44 -6.50 3.55
N LYS A 40 6.97 -7.22 4.53
CA LYS A 40 6.61 -8.62 4.79
C LYS A 40 5.89 -8.66 6.14
N GLY A 41 4.58 -8.83 6.12
CA GLY A 41 3.71 -8.72 7.30
C GLY A 41 2.52 -7.80 7.04
N THR A 42 2.22 -6.94 8.00
CA THR A 42 1.01 -6.11 7.98
C THR A 42 1.35 -4.65 7.81
N LEU A 43 0.69 -3.98 6.88
CA LEU A 43 0.72 -2.53 6.78
C LEU A 43 -0.69 -1.94 6.91
N THR A 44 -0.84 -0.98 7.82
CA THR A 44 -2.04 -0.15 7.93
C THR A 44 -1.72 1.31 7.71
N VAL A 45 -2.44 1.97 6.81
CA VAL A 45 -2.37 3.42 6.63
C VAL A 45 -3.74 4.02 6.93
N LYS A 46 -3.80 4.93 7.90
CA LYS A 46 -4.97 5.74 8.22
C LYS A 46 -4.68 7.18 7.81
N GLY A 47 -5.27 7.62 6.70
CA GLY A 47 -5.00 8.92 6.09
C GLY A 47 -4.67 8.77 4.62
N THR A 48 -3.55 9.35 4.18
CA THR A 48 -3.18 9.44 2.76
C THR A 48 -1.99 8.53 2.46
N PHE A 49 -2.15 7.66 1.47
CA PHE A 49 -1.09 6.80 0.96
C PHE A 49 -0.81 7.12 -0.51
N ILE A 50 0.42 7.50 -0.82
CA ILE A 50 0.86 7.90 -2.16
C ILE A 50 2.08 7.08 -2.58
N VAL A 51 2.01 6.46 -3.74
CA VAL A 51 3.14 5.73 -4.35
C VAL A 51 3.50 6.37 -5.67
N LYS A 52 4.70 6.92 -5.78
CA LYS A 52 5.31 7.34 -7.04
C LYS A 52 6.48 6.44 -7.48
N GLY A 53 7.00 5.60 -6.57
CA GLY A 53 8.03 4.61 -6.86
C GLY A 53 7.48 3.17 -6.92
N THR A 54 8.20 2.22 -6.33
CA THR A 54 7.80 0.81 -6.26
C THR A 54 7.35 0.45 -4.86
N PHE A 55 6.18 -0.18 -4.75
CA PHE A 55 5.62 -0.61 -3.49
C PHE A 55 5.22 -2.07 -3.54
N THR A 56 5.68 -2.86 -2.57
CA THR A 56 5.35 -4.28 -2.49
C THR A 56 4.95 -4.68 -1.08
N VAL A 57 3.83 -5.37 -0.93
CA VAL A 57 3.44 -6.03 0.33
C VAL A 57 3.32 -7.52 0.12
N LYS A 58 3.92 -8.30 1.02
CA LYS A 58 3.68 -9.73 1.19
C LYS A 58 2.97 -9.92 2.53
N GLY A 59 1.66 -10.15 2.50
CA GLY A 59 0.81 -10.20 3.68
C GLY A 59 -0.41 -9.30 3.54
N THR A 60 -0.74 -8.55 4.59
CA THR A 60 -1.97 -7.75 4.66
C THR A 60 -1.66 -6.27 4.49
N PHE A 61 -2.41 -5.61 3.62
CA PHE A 61 -2.36 -4.17 3.45
C PHE A 61 -3.74 -3.55 3.57
N THR A 62 -3.87 -2.58 4.45
CA THR A 62 -5.13 -1.87 4.70
C THR A 62 -4.91 -0.36 4.58
N VAL A 63 -5.76 0.30 3.80
CA VAL A 63 -5.80 1.76 3.70
C VAL A 63 -7.19 2.27 4.06
N LEU A 64 -7.23 3.17 5.03
CA LEU A 64 -8.43 3.89 5.46
C LEU A 64 -8.21 5.37 5.14
N GLY A 65 -8.78 5.85 4.04
CA GLY A 65 -8.61 7.20 3.54
C GLY A 65 -8.28 7.24 2.05
N THR A 66 -7.30 8.05 1.66
CA THR A 66 -6.93 8.24 0.25
C THR A 66 -5.79 7.31 -0.14
N PHE A 67 -5.97 6.56 -1.22
CA PHE A 67 -4.97 5.70 -1.84
C PHE A 67 -4.70 6.18 -3.27
N THR A 68 -3.45 6.55 -3.56
CA THR A 68 -3.04 7.00 -4.89
C THR A 68 -1.76 6.30 -5.34
N VAL A 69 -1.81 5.64 -6.50
CA VAL A 69 -0.65 5.00 -7.12
C VAL A 69 -0.37 5.66 -8.46
N LYS A 70 0.83 6.21 -8.61
CA LYS A 70 1.40 6.72 -9.86
C LYS A 70 2.59 5.89 -10.35
N GLY A 71 3.13 5.01 -9.51
CA GLY A 71 4.23 4.09 -9.83
C GLY A 71 3.77 2.64 -9.92
N THR A 72 4.58 1.71 -9.42
CA THR A 72 4.26 0.28 -9.37
C THR A 72 3.81 -0.10 -7.97
N PHE A 73 2.66 -0.75 -7.87
CA PHE A 73 2.09 -1.24 -6.62
C PHE A 73 1.73 -2.72 -6.74
N THR A 74 2.24 -3.54 -5.83
CA THR A 74 1.98 -4.98 -5.80
C THR A 74 1.64 -5.46 -4.40
N VAL A 75 0.56 -6.22 -4.26
CA VAL A 75 0.23 -6.96 -3.04
C VAL A 75 0.15 -8.45 -3.34
N LEU A 76 0.86 -9.24 -2.55
CA LEU A 76 0.77 -10.69 -2.50
C LEU A 76 0.10 -11.05 -1.16
N GLY A 77 -1.21 -11.30 -1.18
CA GLY A 77 -2.03 -11.48 0.02
C GLY A 77 -3.31 -10.65 -0.04
N THR A 78 -3.68 -10.04 1.09
CA THR A 78 -4.94 -9.30 1.21
C THR A 78 -4.70 -7.81 1.07
N PHE A 79 -5.46 -7.16 0.18
CA PHE A 79 -5.54 -5.71 0.10
C PHE A 79 -6.96 -5.22 0.37
N THR A 80 -7.10 -4.36 1.37
CA THR A 80 -8.35 -3.68 1.69
C THR A 80 -8.18 -2.18 1.59
N VAL A 81 -9.06 -1.52 0.84
CA VAL A 81 -9.14 -0.07 0.78
C VAL A 81 -10.56 0.40 1.11
N LYS A 82 -10.64 1.38 2.02
CA LYS A 82 -11.87 2.11 2.33
C LYS A 82 -11.59 3.60 2.16
N GLY A 83 -12.21 4.23 1.17
CA GLY A 83 -12.04 5.66 0.85
C GLY A 83 -11.69 5.90 -0.62
N THR A 84 -11.02 6.99 -0.95
CA THR A 84 -10.70 7.29 -2.35
C THR A 84 -9.61 6.37 -2.87
N PHE A 85 -9.84 5.72 -4.00
CA PHE A 85 -8.86 4.86 -4.66
C PHE A 85 -8.58 5.37 -6.08
N THR A 86 -7.33 5.68 -6.37
CA THR A 86 -6.90 6.19 -7.69
C THR A 86 -5.60 5.53 -8.12
N VAL A 87 -5.60 4.94 -9.30
CA VAL A 87 -4.42 4.35 -9.92
C VAL A 87 -4.17 5.03 -11.26
N LEU A 88 -2.93 5.44 -11.49
CA LEU A 88 -2.42 6.04 -12.72
C LEU A 88 -1.17 5.29 -13.21
N GLY A 89 -0.74 4.26 -12.48
CA GLY A 89 0.41 3.41 -12.80
C GLY A 89 0.04 1.94 -12.77
N THR A 90 1.01 1.07 -12.50
CA THR A 90 0.78 -0.38 -12.43
C THR A 90 0.25 -0.76 -11.05
N PHE A 91 -0.86 -1.51 -11.03
CA PHE A 91 -1.45 -2.02 -9.80
C PHE A 91 -1.77 -3.50 -9.96
N THR A 92 -1.23 -4.33 -9.07
CA THR A 92 -1.43 -5.78 -9.10
C THR A 92 -1.71 -6.30 -7.71
N VAL A 93 -2.78 -7.07 -7.55
CA VAL A 93 -3.07 -7.83 -6.34
C VAL A 93 -3.13 -9.30 -6.73
N LYS A 94 -2.32 -10.12 -6.08
CA LYS A 94 -2.42 -11.59 -6.15
C LYS A 94 -2.92 -12.06 -4.79
N GLY A 95 -4.21 -12.36 -4.73
CA GLY A 95 -4.94 -12.68 -3.50
C GLY A 95 -6.26 -11.93 -3.46
N THR A 96 -6.69 -11.52 -2.28
CA THR A 96 -8.01 -10.89 -2.09
C THR A 96 -7.93 -9.38 -2.19
N LEU A 97 -8.78 -8.80 -3.03
CA LEU A 97 -9.04 -7.37 -3.10
C LEU A 97 -10.41 -7.03 -2.50
N THR A 98 -10.45 -6.14 -1.52
CA THR A 98 -11.70 -5.58 -1.01
C THR A 98 -11.69 -4.06 -1.15
N CYS A 99 -12.51 -3.54 -2.07
CA CYS A 99 -12.74 -2.11 -2.27
C CYS A 99 -14.15 -1.77 -1.78
N VAL A 100 -14.27 -0.96 -0.72
CA VAL A 100 -15.59 -0.62 -0.11
C VAL A 100 -16.14 0.71 -0.67
N THR A 101 -15.52 1.24 -1.72
CA THR A 101 -15.81 2.56 -2.30
C THR A 101 -15.69 2.52 -3.83
N ARG A 102 -16.04 3.62 -4.51
CA ARG A 102 -15.89 3.73 -5.98
C ARG A 102 -14.42 3.62 -6.36
N CYS A 103 -13.97 2.41 -6.68
CA CYS A 103 -12.77 2.17 -7.45
C CYS A 103 -13.05 2.71 -8.87
N LEU A 104 -12.79 4.01 -9.12
CA LEU A 104 -12.96 4.59 -10.45
C LEU A 104 -12.01 3.88 -11.42
N ASP A 105 -12.60 3.39 -12.51
CA ASP A 105 -11.97 2.71 -13.65
C ASP A 105 -10.46 2.92 -13.77
N THR A 106 -9.71 1.87 -13.45
CA THR A 106 -8.37 1.70 -13.99
C THR A 106 -8.16 0.21 -14.11
N LEU A 107 -7.84 -0.25 -15.34
CA LEU A 107 -7.55 -1.64 -15.73
C LEU A 107 -6.93 -2.47 -14.59
N MET A 108 -7.78 -3.02 -13.73
CA MET A 108 -7.36 -3.95 -12.70
C MET A 108 -7.18 -5.28 -13.43
N THR A 109 -5.94 -5.72 -13.62
CA THR A 109 -5.72 -7.17 -13.80
C THR A 109 -5.86 -7.79 -12.43
N ASP A 110 -7.11 -7.95 -12.00
CA ASP A 110 -7.43 -8.86 -10.91
C ASP A 110 -7.13 -10.28 -11.41
N GLN A 111 -6.30 -10.99 -10.69
CA GLN A 111 -6.01 -12.40 -10.93
C GLN A 111 -6.56 -13.25 -9.77
N SER A 112 -7.55 -12.74 -9.01
CA SER A 112 -8.23 -13.55 -8.00
C SER A 112 -9.09 -14.61 -8.69
N THR A 113 -8.51 -15.77 -8.89
CA THR A 113 -9.28 -17.01 -9.00
C THR A 113 -9.91 -17.31 -7.64
N HIS A 114 -11.24 -17.44 -7.64
CA HIS A 114 -12.20 -17.74 -6.56
C HIS A 114 -12.95 -16.55 -5.98
#